data_AF-A0A7W2NRQ2-F1
#
_entry.id   AF-A0A7W2NRQ2-F1
#
_cell.length_a   1.000
_cell.length_b   1.000
_cell.length_c   1.000
_cell.angle_alpha   90.00
_cell.angle_beta   90.00
_cell.angle_gamma   90.00
#
_symmetry.space_group_name_H-M   'P 1'
#
loop_
_entity.id
_entity.type
_entity.pdbx_description
1 polymer ?
#
loop_
_entity_poly.entity_id
_entity_poly.type
_entity_poly.pdbx_seq_one_letter_code
_entity_poly.pdbx_strand_id
1 'polypeptide(L)'
;MAPLKNRQYPLGYWQKVTLSIWLIALVILPFADIEIVNFDPFLELTLMAQGLMSPNFFATEYLFQAVIQTINFAIIGVFLGLIVGAPLALIYQNPIVSGCCSFFRAIHEIFWALLFLQVFGLSPITGILAIAIPFAATFARVFHDIVNQSSDSPLEIIDSRADIISRYIYGKIAQVLPQLMAYTRYRFECALRSSAVLGFIGMPTLGFYMETAFKQGNYNEGAALLMLFVALIGTIRYWCPPKLLGVYLVIACVTLVEIPAVDSSLLVRFISQDILPPMLVNTATFAEVQWLSLYVWLSDIITLQAIPGVIATMTLALLALSATHFVTLNAHALASKQLSPVPLTWLGQLMLLIGRCVPEYILAFIFLMLLGPSMLPAIIALAIHNGCVIAYLAVRQSNTIAPQQMQISKLNQFNYHIMPSIYPNIMALMFYRFEIIVRETAVFGILGIMTLGFYIDSSFSEIRYSNALVLITCTALLNVVIDILSRRLLKLPKASQVSC
;
A
#
# COMPACT_ATOMS: atom_id res chain seq x y z
N MET A 1 -30.05 3.44 52.62
CA MET A 1 -29.04 3.50 51.54
C MET A 1 -28.59 2.08 51.24
N ALA A 2 -29.07 1.48 50.15
CA ALA A 2 -28.54 0.20 49.68
C ALA A 2 -27.13 0.45 49.08
N PRO A 3 -26.11 -0.37 49.41
CA PRO A 3 -24.79 -0.20 48.86
C PRO A 3 -24.84 -0.39 47.34
N LEU A 4 -24.34 0.59 46.58
CA LEU A 4 -24.14 0.49 45.14
C LEU A 4 -23.25 -0.71 44.88
N LYS A 5 -23.87 -1.83 44.48
CA LYS A 5 -23.19 -3.04 44.03
C LYS A 5 -22.21 -2.62 42.93
N ASN A 6 -20.91 -2.82 43.17
CA ASN A 6 -19.83 -2.57 42.20
C ASN A 6 -20.21 -3.22 40.87
N ARG A 7 -20.77 -2.44 39.94
CA ARG A 7 -21.02 -2.88 38.57
C ARG A 7 -19.65 -2.94 37.91
N GLN A 8 -19.07 -4.13 37.87
CA GLN A 8 -17.96 -4.42 36.96
C GLN A 8 -18.52 -4.25 35.55
N TYR A 9 -18.18 -3.15 34.87
CA TYR A 9 -18.47 -2.98 33.46
C TYR A 9 -17.41 -3.79 32.69
N PRO A 10 -17.73 -4.98 32.15
CA PRO A 10 -16.75 -5.73 31.38
C PRO A 10 -16.32 -4.91 30.18
N LEU A 11 -15.01 -4.84 29.93
CA LEU A 11 -14.46 -4.17 28.75
C LEU A 11 -15.13 -4.70 27.48
N GLY A 12 -15.58 -3.80 26.60
CA GLY A 12 -16.14 -4.16 25.31
C GLY A 12 -15.11 -4.86 24.43
N TYR A 13 -15.56 -5.67 23.46
CA TYR A 13 -14.68 -6.43 22.56
C TYR A 13 -13.60 -5.54 21.92
N TRP A 14 -14.02 -4.42 21.30
CA TRP A 14 -13.10 -3.49 20.64
C TRP A 14 -12.16 -2.76 21.60
N GLN A 15 -12.58 -2.54 22.86
CA GLN A 15 -11.70 -1.98 23.88
C GLN A 15 -10.58 -2.98 24.24
N LYS A 16 -10.91 -4.26 24.40
CA LYS A 16 -9.91 -5.32 24.64
C LYS A 16 -8.91 -5.42 23.49
N VAL A 17 -9.40 -5.40 22.25
CA VAL A 17 -8.54 -5.42 21.05
C VAL A 17 -7.61 -4.20 21.02
N THR A 18 -8.14 -3.01 21.29
CA THR A 18 -7.33 -1.78 21.34
C THR A 18 -6.25 -1.88 22.40
N LEU A 19 -6.61 -2.26 23.63
CA LEU A 19 -5.66 -2.43 24.72
C LEU A 19 -4.60 -3.48 24.39
N SER A 20 -4.95 -4.56 23.69
CA SER A 20 -3.97 -5.55 23.24
C SER A 20 -2.98 -4.99 22.22
N ILE A 21 -3.43 -4.17 21.25
CA ILE A 21 -2.54 -3.51 20.28
C ILE A 21 -1.53 -2.61 21.00
N TRP A 22 -2.00 -1.80 21.95
CA TRP A 22 -1.14 -0.90 22.72
C TRP A 22 -0.21 -1.65 23.68
N LEU A 23 -0.68 -2.72 24.31
CA LEU A 23 0.15 -3.58 25.17
C LEU A 23 1.27 -4.25 24.36
N ILE A 24 0.93 -4.82 23.19
CA ILE A 24 1.93 -5.39 22.28
C ILE A 24 2.94 -4.33 21.87
N ALA A 25 2.48 -3.14 21.45
CA ALA A 25 3.35 -2.03 21.09
C ALA A 25 4.29 -1.64 22.23
N LEU A 26 3.80 -1.56 23.46
CA LEU A 26 4.61 -1.24 24.65
C LEU A 26 5.67 -2.31 24.94
N VAL A 27 5.33 -3.59 24.75
CA VAL A 27 6.25 -4.71 24.97
C VAL A 27 7.34 -4.77 23.90
N ILE A 28 7.02 -4.46 22.64
CA ILE A 28 8.00 -4.52 21.54
C ILE A 28 8.84 -3.25 21.40
N LEU A 29 8.39 -2.11 21.94
CA LEU A 29 9.07 -0.81 21.83
C LEU A 29 10.57 -0.87 22.24
N PRO A 30 10.97 -1.55 23.34
CA PRO A 30 12.38 -1.63 23.73
C PRO A 30 13.27 -2.42 22.75
N PHE A 31 12.66 -3.24 21.89
CA PHE A 31 13.37 -4.02 20.87
C PHE A 31 13.40 -3.34 19.51
N ALA A 32 12.75 -2.18 19.37
CA ALA A 32 12.74 -1.42 18.14
C ALA A 32 13.90 -0.43 18.10
N ASP A 33 14.58 -0.40 16.96
CA ASP A 33 15.62 0.59 16.69
C ASP A 33 14.96 1.94 16.37
N ILE A 34 14.82 2.78 17.39
CA ILE A 34 14.21 4.12 17.31
C ILE A 34 15.24 5.23 17.53
N GLU A 35 16.53 4.93 17.35
CA GLU A 35 17.58 5.91 17.54
C GLU A 35 17.47 7.04 16.50
N ILE A 36 17.77 8.26 16.95
CA ILE A 36 17.89 9.44 16.10
C ILE A 36 19.38 9.63 15.87
N VAL A 37 19.82 9.35 14.64
CA VAL A 37 21.24 9.31 14.26
C VAL A 37 21.70 10.66 13.70
N ASN A 38 20.79 11.46 13.15
CA ASN A 38 21.16 12.71 12.49
C ASN A 38 21.64 13.77 13.49
N PHE A 39 22.69 14.50 13.13
CA PHE A 39 23.37 15.48 14.00
C PHE A 39 22.53 16.74 14.26
N ASP A 40 21.78 17.24 13.27
CA ASP A 40 20.97 18.47 13.39
C ASP A 40 19.60 18.39 12.66
N PRO A 41 18.64 17.59 13.18
CA PRO A 41 17.33 17.40 12.55
C PRO A 41 16.52 18.70 12.41
N PHE A 42 16.68 19.65 13.32
CA PHE A 42 15.94 20.91 13.32
C PHE A 42 16.41 21.87 12.22
N LEU A 43 17.71 21.86 11.89
CA LEU A 43 18.25 22.65 10.79
C LEU A 43 17.67 22.16 9.47
N GLU A 44 17.74 20.86 9.23
CA GLU A 44 17.19 20.23 8.02
C GLU A 44 15.68 20.47 7.89
N LEU A 45 14.93 20.34 8.98
CA LEU A 45 13.50 20.66 8.98
C LEU A 45 13.24 22.13 8.61
N THR A 46 14.08 23.04 9.09
CA THR A 46 13.97 24.47 8.78
C THR A 46 14.27 24.74 7.31
N LEU A 47 15.30 24.10 6.75
CA LEU A 47 15.64 24.21 5.33
C LEU A 47 14.53 23.64 4.43
N MET A 48 13.97 22.48 4.78
CA MET A 48 12.81 21.90 4.10
C MET A 48 11.59 22.82 4.19
N ALA A 49 11.33 23.42 5.35
CA ALA A 49 10.23 24.37 5.54
C ALA A 49 10.42 25.65 4.71
N GLN A 50 11.64 26.18 4.63
CA GLN A 50 11.97 27.32 3.77
C GLN A 50 11.80 26.98 2.28
N GLY A 51 12.19 25.77 1.87
CA GLY A 51 11.95 25.27 0.50
C GLY A 51 10.47 25.14 0.19
N LEU A 52 9.65 24.70 1.15
CA LEU A 52 8.20 24.66 1.00
C LEU A 52 7.57 26.07 0.85
N MET A 53 8.16 27.08 1.47
CA MET A 53 7.71 28.47 1.35
C MET A 53 8.15 29.16 0.04
N SER A 54 9.18 28.63 -0.61
CA SER A 54 9.74 29.18 -1.87
C SER A 54 9.93 28.11 -2.96
N PRO A 55 8.85 27.38 -3.35
CA PRO A 55 8.96 26.28 -4.29
C PRO A 55 9.36 26.78 -5.69
N ASN A 56 10.36 26.14 -6.30
CA ASN A 56 10.82 26.49 -7.64
C ASN A 56 10.27 25.51 -8.70
N PHE A 57 9.15 25.86 -9.32
CA PHE A 57 8.50 25.06 -10.38
C PHE A 57 9.23 25.09 -11.73
N PHE A 58 10.21 25.96 -11.90
CA PHE A 58 10.93 26.17 -13.17
C PHE A 58 12.39 25.70 -13.12
N ALA A 59 12.81 25.07 -12.02
CA ALA A 59 14.17 24.58 -11.85
C ALA A 59 14.51 23.44 -12.83
N THR A 60 13.55 22.55 -13.10
CA THR A 60 13.76 21.38 -13.95
C THR A 60 13.01 21.47 -15.27
N GLU A 61 13.78 21.42 -16.37
CA GLU A 61 13.24 21.27 -17.73
C GLU A 61 12.44 19.97 -17.90
N TYR A 62 12.69 18.98 -17.03
CA TYR A 62 12.07 17.65 -17.08
C TYR A 62 10.76 17.51 -16.26
N LEU A 63 10.29 18.57 -15.59
CA LEU A 63 9.14 18.48 -14.68
C LEU A 63 7.87 17.98 -15.39
N PHE A 64 7.59 18.50 -16.58
CA PHE A 64 6.45 18.06 -17.38
C PHE A 64 6.59 16.60 -17.86
N GLN A 65 7.79 16.21 -18.26
CA GLN A 65 8.10 14.84 -18.65
C GLN A 65 7.90 13.88 -17.47
N ALA A 66 8.36 14.23 -16.27
CA ALA A 66 8.20 13.41 -15.07
C ALA A 66 6.72 13.17 -14.73
N VAL A 67 5.86 14.20 -14.84
CA VAL A 67 4.41 14.06 -14.65
C VAL A 67 3.83 13.10 -15.68
N ILE A 68 4.15 13.30 -16.96
CA ILE A 68 3.64 12.44 -18.05
C ILE A 68 4.07 10.99 -17.83
N GLN A 69 5.35 10.74 -17.54
CA GLN A 69 5.83 9.37 -17.33
C GLN A 69 5.18 8.73 -16.10
N THR A 70 4.95 9.49 -15.03
CA THR A 70 4.23 8.98 -13.85
C THR A 70 2.80 8.53 -14.22
N ILE A 71 2.11 9.30 -15.06
CA ILE A 71 0.76 8.95 -15.55
C ILE A 71 0.83 7.76 -16.51
N ASN A 72 1.81 7.72 -17.41
CA ASN A 72 1.97 6.68 -18.42
C ASN A 72 2.20 5.30 -17.79
N PHE A 73 3.12 5.20 -16.83
CA PHE A 73 3.38 3.96 -16.10
C PHE A 73 2.13 3.48 -15.38
N ALA A 74 1.43 4.39 -14.70
CA ALA A 74 0.21 4.08 -13.98
C ALA A 74 -0.92 3.58 -14.90
N ILE A 75 -1.16 4.27 -16.02
CA ILE A 75 -2.29 3.92 -16.90
C ILE A 75 -2.04 2.64 -17.69
N ILE A 76 -0.82 2.46 -18.24
CA ILE A 76 -0.48 1.24 -18.99
C ILE A 76 -0.41 0.05 -18.04
N GLY A 77 0.19 0.21 -16.85
CA GLY A 77 0.23 -0.83 -15.82
C GLY A 77 -1.18 -1.28 -15.39
N VAL A 78 -2.08 -0.34 -15.12
CA VAL A 78 -3.49 -0.65 -14.78
C VAL A 78 -4.23 -1.29 -15.94
N PHE A 79 -4.01 -0.81 -17.17
CA PHE A 79 -4.65 -1.35 -18.36
C PHE A 79 -4.24 -2.79 -18.65
N LEU A 80 -2.94 -3.11 -18.61
CA LEU A 80 -2.44 -4.47 -18.73
C LEU A 80 -2.92 -5.35 -17.57
N GLY A 81 -2.92 -4.80 -16.35
CA GLY A 81 -3.50 -5.45 -15.18
C GLY A 81 -4.98 -5.80 -15.38
N LEU A 82 -5.76 -4.93 -16.03
CA LEU A 82 -7.17 -5.16 -16.34
C LEU A 82 -7.34 -6.24 -17.42
N ILE A 83 -6.54 -6.21 -18.49
CA ILE A 83 -6.57 -7.20 -19.59
C ILE A 83 -6.34 -8.61 -19.06
N VAL A 84 -5.38 -8.77 -18.13
CA VAL A 84 -5.07 -10.08 -17.54
C VAL A 84 -6.02 -10.42 -16.39
N GLY A 85 -6.30 -9.45 -15.51
CA GLY A 85 -7.08 -9.67 -14.29
C GLY A 85 -8.57 -9.93 -14.53
N ALA A 86 -9.19 -9.28 -15.52
CA ALA A 86 -10.63 -9.44 -15.78
C ALA A 86 -11.00 -10.86 -16.26
N PRO A 87 -10.28 -11.49 -17.22
CA PRO A 87 -10.48 -12.91 -17.54
C PRO A 87 -10.21 -13.84 -16.36
N LEU A 88 -9.14 -13.58 -15.59
CA LEU A 88 -8.81 -14.38 -14.41
C LEU A 88 -9.91 -14.33 -13.33
N ALA A 89 -10.67 -13.23 -13.24
CA ALA A 89 -11.80 -13.11 -12.31
C ALA A 89 -12.91 -14.15 -12.56
N LEU A 90 -13.10 -14.58 -13.82
CA LEU A 90 -14.13 -15.56 -14.19
C LEU A 90 -13.79 -16.97 -13.69
N ILE A 91 -12.49 -17.31 -13.63
CA ILE A 91 -11.98 -18.61 -13.21
C ILE A 91 -11.37 -18.61 -11.80
N TYR A 92 -11.53 -17.51 -11.05
CA TYR A 92 -10.95 -17.32 -9.72
C TYR A 92 -11.45 -18.32 -8.68
N GLN A 93 -12.56 -19.02 -8.93
CA GLN A 93 -13.07 -20.10 -8.05
C GLN A 93 -12.09 -21.28 -7.93
N ASN A 94 -11.20 -21.47 -8.92
CA ASN A 94 -10.20 -22.52 -8.87
C ASN A 94 -9.17 -22.20 -7.77
N PRO A 95 -8.94 -23.11 -6.79
CA PRO A 95 -8.02 -22.87 -5.68
C PRO A 95 -6.59 -22.58 -6.14
N ILE A 96 -6.15 -23.15 -7.26
CA ILE A 96 -4.82 -22.91 -7.83
C ILE A 96 -4.73 -21.45 -8.31
N VAL A 97 -5.72 -20.99 -9.09
CA VAL A 97 -5.76 -19.61 -9.60
C VAL A 97 -5.85 -18.60 -8.45
N SER A 98 -6.74 -18.85 -7.49
CA SER A 98 -6.87 -18.01 -6.30
C SER A 98 -5.59 -17.98 -5.46
N GLY A 99 -4.92 -19.13 -5.31
CA GLY A 99 -3.64 -19.25 -4.60
C GLY A 99 -2.52 -18.47 -5.28
N CYS A 100 -2.34 -18.66 -6.58
CA CYS A 100 -1.37 -17.90 -7.38
C CYS A 100 -1.65 -16.39 -7.32
N CYS A 101 -2.89 -15.96 -7.53
CA CYS A 101 -3.24 -14.54 -7.42
C CYS A 101 -2.94 -13.98 -6.02
N SER A 102 -3.25 -14.74 -4.97
CA SER A 102 -2.96 -14.30 -3.60
C SER A 102 -1.45 -14.12 -3.38
N PHE A 103 -0.62 -15.00 -3.96
CA PHE A 103 0.84 -14.91 -3.92
C PHE A 103 1.38 -13.71 -4.70
N PHE A 104 1.02 -13.55 -5.99
CA PHE A 104 1.46 -12.42 -6.82
C PHE A 104 1.04 -11.07 -6.23
N ARG A 105 -0.17 -11.01 -5.65
CA ARG A 105 -0.68 -9.83 -4.96
C ARG A 105 0.08 -9.52 -3.68
N ALA A 106 0.61 -10.53 -2.98
CA ALA A 106 1.28 -10.35 -1.68
C ALA A 106 2.67 -9.69 -1.81
N ILE A 107 3.29 -9.80 -2.99
CA ILE A 107 4.57 -9.16 -3.31
C ILE A 107 4.32 -7.70 -3.71
N HIS A 108 5.09 -6.78 -3.14
CA HIS A 108 5.03 -5.36 -3.50
C HIS A 108 5.60 -5.11 -4.90
N GLU A 109 5.02 -4.17 -5.65
CA GLU A 109 5.43 -3.80 -7.02
C GLU A 109 6.92 -3.46 -7.13
N ILE A 110 7.54 -2.86 -6.12
CA ILE A 110 8.98 -2.58 -6.12
C ILE A 110 9.81 -3.86 -6.29
N PHE A 111 9.47 -4.95 -5.58
CA PHE A 111 10.24 -6.19 -5.72
C PHE A 111 10.08 -6.80 -7.12
N TRP A 112 8.90 -6.63 -7.74
CA TRP A 112 8.73 -6.96 -9.16
C TRP A 112 9.62 -6.09 -10.05
N ALA A 113 9.73 -4.80 -9.76
CA ALA A 113 10.61 -3.91 -10.52
C ALA A 113 12.08 -4.32 -10.39
N LEU A 114 12.55 -4.68 -9.20
CA LEU A 114 13.93 -5.16 -9.00
C LEU A 114 14.21 -6.46 -9.75
N LEU A 115 13.25 -7.40 -9.80
CA LEU A 115 13.38 -8.62 -10.61
C LEU A 115 13.43 -8.30 -12.10
N PHE A 116 12.52 -7.47 -12.60
CA PHE A 116 12.46 -7.11 -14.02
C PHE A 116 13.60 -6.21 -14.47
N LEU A 117 14.20 -5.45 -13.56
CA LEU A 117 15.38 -4.63 -13.83
C LEU A 117 16.55 -5.50 -14.30
N GLN A 118 16.67 -6.73 -13.81
CA GLN A 118 17.74 -7.65 -14.24
C GLN A 118 17.52 -8.20 -15.65
N VAL A 119 16.26 -8.26 -16.09
CA VAL A 119 15.89 -8.82 -17.39
C VAL A 119 15.87 -7.73 -18.47
N PHE A 120 15.22 -6.60 -18.18
CA PHE A 120 14.94 -5.54 -19.15
C PHE A 120 15.78 -4.28 -18.92
N GLY A 121 16.58 -4.22 -17.85
CA GLY A 121 17.31 -3.02 -17.46
C GLY A 121 16.38 -1.89 -16.99
N LEU A 122 16.94 -0.68 -16.96
CA LEU A 122 16.21 0.58 -16.71
C LEU A 122 15.35 0.94 -17.93
N SER A 123 14.28 0.17 -18.13
CA SER A 123 13.33 0.30 -19.25
C SER A 123 11.91 0.58 -18.74
N PRO A 124 11.08 1.32 -19.49
CA PRO A 124 9.66 1.52 -19.14
C PRO A 124 8.88 0.21 -18.95
N ILE A 125 9.25 -0.86 -19.68
CA ILE A 125 8.61 -2.18 -19.54
C ILE A 125 8.75 -2.70 -18.11
N THR A 126 9.91 -2.50 -17.48
CA THR A 126 10.20 -2.94 -16.10
C THR A 126 9.16 -2.38 -15.12
N GLY A 127 8.95 -1.06 -15.15
CA GLY A 127 8.00 -0.41 -14.24
C GLY A 127 6.54 -0.72 -14.58
N ILE A 128 6.21 -0.84 -15.86
CA ILE A 128 4.86 -1.19 -16.30
C ILE A 128 4.47 -2.61 -15.83
N LEU A 129 5.35 -3.60 -16.03
CA LEU A 129 5.11 -4.97 -15.60
C LEU A 129 5.09 -5.11 -14.08
N ALA A 130 5.95 -4.34 -13.39
CA ALA A 130 5.98 -4.29 -11.93
C ALA A 130 4.64 -3.86 -11.32
N ILE A 131 3.93 -2.93 -11.97
CA ILE A 131 2.57 -2.54 -11.58
C ILE A 131 1.54 -3.56 -12.07
N ALA A 132 1.62 -3.99 -13.34
CA ALA A 132 0.59 -4.79 -13.99
C ALA A 132 0.34 -6.15 -13.31
N ILE A 133 1.39 -6.85 -12.87
CA ILE A 133 1.27 -8.20 -12.30
C ILE A 133 0.49 -8.22 -10.97
N PRO A 134 0.90 -7.50 -9.91
CA PRO A 134 0.15 -7.48 -8.67
C PRO A 134 -1.25 -6.87 -8.85
N PHE A 135 -1.42 -5.94 -9.78
CA PHE A 135 -2.73 -5.37 -10.11
C PHE A 135 -3.65 -6.36 -10.82
N ALA A 136 -3.14 -7.18 -11.74
CA ALA A 136 -3.91 -8.24 -12.39
C ALA A 136 -4.49 -9.22 -11.37
N ALA A 137 -3.65 -9.70 -10.45
CA ALA A 137 -4.07 -10.57 -9.36
C ALA A 137 -5.13 -9.92 -8.44
N THR A 138 -5.00 -8.61 -8.22
CA THR A 138 -5.94 -7.85 -7.41
C THR A 138 -7.28 -7.63 -8.12
N PHE A 139 -7.26 -7.31 -9.42
CA PHE A 139 -8.46 -7.23 -10.24
C PHE A 139 -9.18 -8.56 -10.30
N ALA A 140 -8.45 -9.67 -10.50
CA ALA A 140 -9.02 -11.01 -10.50
C ALA A 140 -9.82 -11.30 -9.22
N ARG A 141 -9.22 -11.04 -8.05
CA ARG A 141 -9.89 -11.22 -6.75
C ARG A 141 -11.12 -10.32 -6.60
N VAL A 142 -10.96 -9.02 -6.78
CA VAL A 142 -12.01 -8.06 -6.43
C VAL A 142 -13.15 -8.07 -7.43
N PHE A 143 -12.87 -8.25 -8.72
CA PHE A 143 -13.92 -8.38 -9.72
C PHE A 143 -14.72 -9.66 -9.52
N HIS A 144 -14.05 -10.76 -9.13
CA HIS A 144 -14.73 -11.99 -8.76
C HIS A 144 -15.69 -11.77 -7.57
N ASP A 145 -15.22 -11.11 -6.51
CA ASP A 145 -16.04 -10.81 -5.33
C ASP A 145 -17.22 -9.89 -5.68
N ILE A 146 -17.03 -8.87 -6.53
CA ILE A 146 -18.09 -7.95 -7.00
C ILE A 146 -19.15 -8.71 -7.80
N VAL A 147 -18.72 -9.52 -8.76
CA VAL A 147 -19.62 -10.29 -9.63
C VAL A 147 -20.41 -11.31 -8.81
N ASN A 148 -19.79 -12.01 -7.88
CA ASN A 148 -20.49 -12.99 -7.04
C ASN A 148 -21.48 -12.37 -6.05
N GLN A 149 -21.23 -11.14 -5.59
CA GLN A 149 -22.15 -10.44 -4.68
C GLN A 149 -23.38 -9.85 -5.39
N SER A 150 -23.35 -9.74 -6.72
CA SER A 150 -24.47 -9.24 -7.50
C SER A 150 -25.63 -10.23 -7.57
N SER A 151 -26.86 -9.71 -7.67
CA SER A 151 -28.08 -10.51 -7.73
C SER A 151 -28.21 -11.23 -9.07
N ASP A 152 -28.58 -12.51 -9.05
CA ASP A 152 -28.83 -13.27 -10.29
C ASP A 152 -30.21 -12.99 -10.94
N SER A 153 -31.05 -12.15 -10.32
CA SER A 153 -32.41 -11.84 -10.80
C SER A 153 -32.48 -11.39 -12.28
N PRO A 154 -31.59 -10.53 -12.82
CA PRO A 154 -31.63 -10.18 -14.24
C PRO A 154 -31.35 -11.36 -15.18
N LEU A 155 -30.58 -12.36 -14.73
CA LEU A 155 -30.30 -13.57 -15.52
C LEU A 155 -31.54 -14.44 -15.68
N GLU A 156 -32.48 -14.40 -14.73
CA GLU A 156 -33.72 -15.19 -14.75
C GLU A 156 -34.77 -14.59 -15.70
N ILE A 157 -34.69 -13.27 -15.97
CA ILE A 157 -35.63 -12.53 -16.82
C ILE A 157 -35.24 -12.61 -18.31
N ILE A 158 -33.94 -12.73 -18.62
CA ILE A 158 -33.46 -12.85 -20.00
C ILE A 158 -33.92 -14.18 -20.60
N ASP A 159 -34.47 -14.13 -21.81
CA ASP A 159 -34.95 -15.30 -22.57
C ASP A 159 -33.88 -16.41 -22.60
N SER A 160 -34.28 -17.64 -22.30
CA SER A 160 -33.40 -18.81 -22.27
C SER A 160 -32.80 -19.15 -23.63
N ARG A 161 -33.33 -18.57 -24.72
CA ARG A 161 -32.78 -18.66 -26.09
C ARG A 161 -31.57 -17.76 -26.33
N ALA A 162 -31.28 -16.81 -25.45
CA ALA A 162 -30.08 -15.98 -25.57
C ALA A 162 -28.81 -16.82 -25.35
N ASP A 163 -27.74 -16.51 -26.08
CA ASP A 163 -26.47 -17.21 -25.88
C ASP A 163 -25.89 -16.95 -24.49
N ILE A 164 -25.10 -17.90 -23.99
CA ILE A 164 -24.55 -17.90 -22.63
C ILE A 164 -23.72 -16.64 -22.36
N ILE A 165 -22.98 -16.16 -23.37
CA ILE A 165 -22.08 -15.02 -23.25
C ILE A 165 -22.89 -13.73 -23.17
N SER A 166 -23.83 -13.50 -24.09
CA SER A 166 -24.69 -12.31 -24.06
C SER A 166 -25.55 -12.28 -22.80
N ARG A 167 -26.11 -13.42 -22.39
CA ARG A 167 -26.88 -13.50 -21.14
C ARG A 167 -26.04 -13.10 -19.94
N TYR A 168 -24.79 -13.58 -19.85
CA TYR A 168 -23.89 -13.22 -18.75
C TYR A 168 -23.44 -11.75 -18.81
N ILE A 169 -23.07 -11.25 -19.99
CA ILE A 169 -22.60 -9.87 -20.17
C ILE A 169 -23.72 -8.86 -19.86
N TYR A 170 -24.88 -9.01 -20.49
CA TYR A 170 -25.98 -8.06 -20.33
C TYR A 170 -26.80 -8.29 -19.06
N GLY A 171 -26.87 -9.52 -18.55
CA GLY A 171 -27.58 -9.84 -17.32
C GLY A 171 -26.78 -9.55 -16.06
N LYS A 172 -25.48 -9.88 -16.04
CA LYS A 172 -24.66 -9.79 -14.81
C LYS A 172 -23.60 -8.70 -14.89
N ILE A 173 -22.75 -8.70 -15.93
CA ILE A 173 -21.64 -7.74 -16.03
C ILE A 173 -22.13 -6.30 -16.16
N ALA A 174 -23.17 -6.04 -16.98
CA ALA A 174 -23.72 -4.71 -17.16
C ALA A 174 -24.23 -4.09 -15.84
N GLN A 175 -24.78 -4.92 -14.93
CA GLN A 175 -25.26 -4.47 -13.62
C GLN A 175 -24.11 -4.01 -12.71
N VAL A 176 -22.99 -4.74 -12.72
CA VAL A 176 -21.84 -4.45 -11.84
C VAL A 176 -20.81 -3.50 -12.48
N LEU A 177 -20.94 -3.19 -13.76
CA LEU A 177 -20.00 -2.35 -14.51
C LEU A 177 -19.68 -1.00 -13.81
N PRO A 178 -20.64 -0.27 -13.22
CA PRO A 178 -20.33 0.96 -12.48
C PRO A 178 -19.39 0.74 -11.30
N GLN A 179 -19.55 -0.39 -10.58
CA GLN A 179 -18.72 -0.75 -9.44
C GLN A 179 -17.32 -1.19 -9.89
N LEU A 180 -17.22 -1.94 -10.99
CA LEU A 180 -15.95 -2.31 -11.60
C LEU A 180 -15.17 -1.06 -12.03
N MET A 181 -15.82 -0.12 -12.73
CA MET A 181 -15.20 1.14 -13.16
C MET A 181 -14.75 2.01 -11.97
N ALA A 182 -15.56 2.09 -10.90
CA ALA A 182 -15.18 2.80 -9.69
C ALA A 182 -13.93 2.18 -9.04
N TYR A 183 -13.83 0.85 -9.03
CA TYR A 183 -12.67 0.15 -8.51
C TYR A 183 -11.42 0.34 -9.38
N THR A 184 -11.55 0.26 -10.72
CA THR A 184 -10.45 0.54 -11.65
C THR A 184 -9.91 1.96 -11.48
N ARG A 185 -10.79 2.94 -11.28
CA ARG A 185 -10.40 4.33 -10.99
C ARG A 185 -9.62 4.44 -9.67
N TYR A 186 -10.11 3.80 -8.61
CA TYR A 186 -9.40 3.76 -7.34
C TYR A 186 -8.01 3.12 -7.50
N ARG A 187 -7.92 2.02 -8.26
CA ARG A 187 -6.64 1.39 -8.56
C ARG A 187 -5.73 2.29 -9.39
N PHE A 188 -6.26 3.07 -10.32
CA PHE A 188 -5.47 4.07 -11.03
C PHE A 188 -4.87 5.14 -10.09
N GLU A 189 -5.61 5.60 -9.07
CA GLU A 189 -5.06 6.48 -8.02
C GLU A 189 -3.90 5.81 -7.27
N CYS A 190 -4.04 4.52 -6.92
CA CYS A 190 -2.95 3.75 -6.32
C CYS A 190 -1.77 3.59 -7.28
N ALA A 191 -2.00 3.34 -8.56
CA ALA A 191 -0.93 3.14 -9.54
C ALA A 191 -0.10 4.41 -9.77
N LEU A 192 -0.70 5.60 -9.69
CA LEU A 192 0.04 6.87 -9.72
C LEU A 192 1.02 6.97 -8.54
N ARG A 193 0.59 6.51 -7.37
CA ARG A 193 1.44 6.41 -6.18
C ARG A 193 2.57 5.40 -6.38
N SER A 194 2.24 4.18 -6.79
CA SER A 194 3.20 3.12 -7.09
C SER A 194 4.23 3.58 -8.12
N SER A 195 3.81 4.31 -9.16
CA SER A 195 4.71 4.84 -10.20
C SER A 195 5.70 5.86 -9.65
N ALA A 196 5.29 6.74 -8.73
CA ALA A 196 6.24 7.63 -8.06
C ALA A 196 7.23 6.84 -7.19
N VAL A 197 6.75 5.82 -6.47
CA VAL A 197 7.58 4.95 -5.65
C VAL A 197 8.64 4.20 -6.49
N LEU A 198 8.29 3.76 -7.70
CA LEU A 198 9.26 3.18 -8.65
C LEU A 198 10.38 4.13 -9.08
N GLY A 199 10.18 5.44 -8.93
CA GLY A 199 11.22 6.45 -9.23
C GLY A 199 12.49 6.26 -8.40
N PHE A 200 12.37 5.71 -7.19
CA PHE A 200 13.51 5.48 -6.29
C PHE A 200 14.46 4.36 -6.74
N ILE A 201 14.05 3.59 -7.76
CA ILE A 201 14.87 2.54 -8.38
C ILE A 201 15.47 3.06 -9.71
N GLY A 202 15.33 4.36 -10.00
CA GLY A 202 15.87 5.00 -11.20
C GLY A 202 14.89 5.14 -12.37
N MET A 203 13.59 4.87 -12.18
CA MET A 203 12.59 5.09 -13.23
C MET A 203 12.32 6.59 -13.41
N PRO A 204 12.11 7.11 -14.64
CA PRO A 204 12.00 8.55 -14.92
C PRO A 204 10.62 9.14 -14.53
N THR A 205 10.19 8.91 -13.29
CA THR A 205 8.92 9.38 -12.73
C THR A 205 9.16 10.52 -11.75
N LEU A 206 8.10 11.16 -11.25
CA LEU A 206 8.20 12.24 -10.27
C LEU A 206 9.01 11.84 -9.03
N GLY A 207 8.97 10.56 -8.62
CA GLY A 207 9.73 10.08 -7.48
C GLY A 207 11.24 10.19 -7.64
N PHE A 208 11.78 9.89 -8.82
CA PHE A 208 13.21 9.95 -9.09
C PHE A 208 13.76 11.38 -8.97
N TYR A 209 13.05 12.34 -9.54
CA TYR A 209 13.44 13.75 -9.45
C TYR A 209 13.25 14.28 -8.03
N MET A 210 12.20 13.85 -7.31
CA MET A 210 12.04 14.20 -5.89
C MET A 210 13.19 13.68 -5.05
N GLU A 211 13.51 12.39 -5.16
CA GLU A 211 14.63 11.77 -4.45
C GLU A 211 15.94 12.51 -4.75
N THR A 212 16.20 12.79 -6.04
CA THR A 212 17.41 13.49 -6.47
C THR A 212 17.51 14.89 -5.89
N ALA A 213 16.44 15.69 -5.98
CA ALA A 213 16.41 17.05 -5.46
C ALA A 213 16.64 17.09 -3.94
N PHE A 214 15.99 16.19 -3.21
CA PHE A 214 16.16 16.06 -1.77
C PHE A 214 17.56 15.60 -1.37
N LYS A 215 18.12 14.57 -2.04
CA LYS A 215 19.51 14.11 -1.80
C LYS A 215 20.57 15.18 -2.09
N GLN A 216 20.28 16.11 -3.00
CA GLN A 216 21.17 17.22 -3.35
C GLN A 216 21.00 18.45 -2.45
N GLY A 217 20.06 18.43 -1.50
CA GLY A 217 19.74 19.59 -0.65
C GLY A 217 18.96 20.70 -1.38
N ASN A 218 18.46 20.44 -2.59
CA ASN A 218 17.65 21.38 -3.38
C ASN A 218 16.18 21.35 -2.91
N TYR A 219 15.94 21.75 -1.65
CA TYR A 219 14.63 21.66 -1.01
C TYR A 219 13.52 22.44 -1.72
N ASN A 220 13.85 23.56 -2.38
CA ASN A 220 12.90 24.36 -3.16
C ASN A 220 12.34 23.58 -4.35
N GLU A 221 13.18 22.78 -5.01
CA GLU A 221 12.78 21.93 -6.13
C GLU A 221 12.03 20.70 -5.63
N GLY A 222 12.55 20.03 -4.60
CA GLY A 222 11.89 18.88 -3.96
C GLY A 222 10.48 19.22 -3.47
N ALA A 223 10.31 20.40 -2.86
CA ALA A 223 9.01 20.92 -2.45
C ALA A 223 8.06 21.17 -3.63
N ALA A 224 8.55 21.76 -4.73
CA ALA A 224 7.75 21.99 -5.93
C ALA A 224 7.24 20.67 -6.54
N LEU A 225 8.12 19.67 -6.65
CA LEU A 225 7.78 18.33 -7.14
C LEU A 225 6.78 17.62 -6.20
N LEU A 226 6.96 17.73 -4.88
CA LEU A 226 6.02 17.18 -3.90
C LEU A 226 4.65 17.85 -3.98
N MET A 227 4.60 19.18 -4.10
CA MET A 227 3.35 19.93 -4.28
C MET A 227 2.64 19.52 -5.57
N LEU A 228 3.40 19.38 -6.67
CA LEU A 228 2.86 18.94 -7.95
C LEU A 228 2.30 17.52 -7.87
N PHE A 229 2.99 16.61 -7.18
CA PHE A 229 2.52 15.26 -6.95
C PHE A 229 1.22 15.22 -6.12
N VAL A 230 1.15 16.01 -5.03
CA VAL A 230 -0.06 16.17 -4.22
C VAL A 230 -1.19 16.78 -5.05
N ALA A 231 -0.92 17.78 -5.88
CA ALA A 231 -1.90 18.38 -6.77
C ALA A 231 -2.41 17.37 -7.81
N LEU A 232 -1.53 16.58 -8.43
CA LEU A 232 -1.86 15.55 -9.41
C LEU A 232 -2.87 14.54 -8.83
N ILE A 233 -2.59 13.98 -7.64
CA ILE A 233 -3.48 13.00 -7.00
C ILE A 233 -4.72 13.68 -6.40
N GLY A 234 -4.56 14.80 -5.69
CA GLY A 234 -5.66 15.49 -5.04
C GLY A 234 -6.73 15.99 -6.02
N THR A 235 -6.33 16.33 -7.24
CA THR A 235 -7.24 16.81 -8.31
C THR A 235 -7.71 15.71 -9.27
N ILE A 236 -7.40 14.43 -9.01
CA ILE A 236 -7.77 13.29 -9.89
C ILE A 236 -9.25 13.23 -10.22
N ARG A 237 -10.11 13.75 -9.33
CA ARG A 237 -11.56 13.87 -9.56
C ARG A 237 -11.88 14.69 -10.82
N TYR A 238 -11.11 15.74 -11.08
CA TYR A 238 -11.38 16.72 -12.13
C TYR A 238 -10.81 16.30 -13.47
N TRP A 239 -9.57 15.78 -13.50
CA TRP A 239 -8.89 15.46 -14.75
C TRP A 239 -9.09 14.01 -15.22
N CYS A 240 -9.43 13.06 -14.35
CA CYS A 240 -9.59 11.65 -14.75
C CYS A 240 -11.06 11.16 -14.72
N PRO A 241 -12.01 11.71 -15.49
CA PRO A 241 -13.32 11.10 -15.65
C PRO A 241 -13.22 9.78 -16.43
N PRO A 242 -14.12 8.80 -16.19
CA PRO A 242 -14.01 7.45 -16.75
C PRO A 242 -13.98 7.43 -18.29
N LYS A 243 -14.64 8.40 -18.93
CA LYS A 243 -14.67 8.53 -20.40
C LYS A 243 -13.31 8.89 -21.01
N LEU A 244 -12.43 9.56 -20.26
CA LEU A 244 -11.11 9.99 -20.76
C LEU A 244 -10.04 8.91 -20.60
N LEU A 245 -10.31 7.82 -19.87
CA LEU A 245 -9.31 6.75 -19.66
C LEU A 245 -8.79 6.16 -20.97
N GLY A 246 -9.65 5.96 -21.98
CA GLY A 246 -9.23 5.48 -23.30
C GLY A 246 -8.34 6.48 -24.05
N VAL A 247 -8.62 7.78 -23.93
CA VAL A 247 -7.80 8.84 -24.54
C VAL A 247 -6.42 8.88 -23.88
N TYR A 248 -6.37 8.81 -22.56
CA TYR A 248 -5.11 8.78 -21.82
C TYR A 248 -4.28 7.54 -22.16
N LEU A 249 -4.90 6.39 -22.43
CA LEU A 249 -4.18 5.20 -22.86
C LEU A 249 -3.49 5.42 -24.20
N VAL A 250 -4.19 6.03 -25.18
CA VAL A 250 -3.60 6.35 -26.48
C VAL A 250 -2.46 7.36 -26.33
N ILE A 251 -2.66 8.42 -25.53
CA ILE A 251 -1.61 9.40 -25.23
C ILE A 251 -0.41 8.72 -24.58
N ALA A 252 -0.64 7.80 -23.64
CA ALA A 252 0.42 7.09 -22.96
C ALA A 252 1.23 6.21 -23.91
N CYS A 253 0.59 5.50 -24.84
CA CYS A 253 1.30 4.73 -25.86
C CYS A 253 2.18 5.59 -26.78
N VAL A 254 1.80 6.84 -27.04
CA VAL A 254 2.55 7.77 -27.90
C VAL A 254 3.65 8.50 -27.14
N THR A 255 3.42 8.85 -25.88
CA THR A 255 4.32 9.68 -25.06
C THR A 255 5.24 8.88 -24.13
N LEU A 256 5.11 7.55 -24.11
CA LEU A 256 6.01 6.69 -23.35
C LEU A 256 7.44 6.86 -23.87
N VAL A 257 8.40 6.88 -22.94
CA VAL A 257 9.83 6.84 -23.32
C VAL A 257 10.08 5.62 -24.20
N GLU A 258 10.97 5.77 -25.18
CA GLU A 258 11.36 4.69 -26.08
C GLU A 258 11.77 3.44 -25.29
N ILE A 259 11.24 2.30 -25.72
CA ILE A 259 11.54 1.01 -25.13
C ILE A 259 12.82 0.51 -25.79
N PRO A 260 13.93 0.35 -25.04
CA PRO A 260 15.15 -0.25 -25.58
C PRO A 260 14.89 -1.66 -26.10
N ALA A 261 15.66 -2.10 -27.10
CA ALA A 261 15.56 -3.47 -27.61
C ALA A 261 15.84 -4.47 -26.48
N VAL A 262 14.88 -5.37 -26.24
CA VAL A 262 14.98 -6.40 -25.20
C VAL A 262 15.73 -7.60 -25.77
N ASP A 263 16.85 -7.96 -25.16
CA ASP A 263 17.53 -9.20 -25.48
C ASP A 263 16.83 -10.40 -24.81
N SER A 264 16.22 -11.26 -25.63
CA SER A 264 15.57 -12.49 -25.15
C SER A 264 16.54 -13.44 -24.44
N SER A 265 17.85 -13.35 -24.71
CA SER A 265 18.86 -14.19 -24.08
C SER A 265 18.97 -13.91 -22.57
N LEU A 266 18.79 -12.65 -22.16
CA LEU A 266 18.81 -12.25 -20.74
C LEU A 266 17.65 -12.86 -19.98
N LEU A 267 16.47 -12.94 -20.59
CA LEU A 267 15.32 -13.58 -19.97
C LEU A 267 15.55 -15.08 -19.76
N VAL A 268 16.10 -15.77 -20.77
CA VAL A 268 16.43 -17.19 -20.66
C VAL A 268 17.50 -17.42 -19.61
N ARG A 269 18.56 -16.60 -19.59
CA ARG A 269 19.63 -16.65 -18.57
C ARG A 269 19.07 -16.43 -17.17
N PHE A 270 18.22 -15.42 -17.00
CA PHE A 270 17.66 -15.06 -15.70
C PHE A 270 16.86 -16.22 -15.09
N ILE A 271 16.01 -16.87 -15.89
CA ILE A 271 15.18 -18.00 -15.45
C ILE A 271 16.02 -19.26 -15.24
N SER A 272 17.00 -19.53 -16.11
CA SER A 272 17.75 -20.80 -16.08
C SER A 272 18.95 -20.80 -15.14
N GLN A 273 19.59 -19.65 -14.91
CA GLN A 273 20.84 -19.55 -14.17
C GLN A 273 20.72 -18.64 -12.94
N ASP A 274 20.21 -17.42 -13.10
CA ASP A 274 20.36 -16.40 -12.06
C ASP A 274 19.41 -16.59 -10.86
N ILE A 275 18.16 -17.01 -11.10
CA ILE A 275 17.17 -17.24 -10.04
C ILE A 275 17.33 -18.61 -9.37
N LEU A 276 17.88 -19.59 -10.09
CA LEU A 276 17.95 -20.97 -9.62
C LEU A 276 18.98 -21.07 -8.47
N PRO A 277 18.72 -21.87 -7.41
CA PRO A 277 19.72 -22.13 -6.39
C PRO A 277 21.05 -22.59 -7.01
N PRO A 278 22.21 -22.06 -6.57
CA PRO A 278 23.50 -22.34 -7.20
C PRO A 278 23.83 -23.83 -7.34
N MET A 279 23.35 -24.65 -6.40
CA MET A 279 23.55 -26.10 -6.36
C MET A 279 22.71 -26.88 -7.38
N LEU A 280 21.72 -26.24 -8.00
CA LEU A 280 20.85 -26.81 -9.05
C LEU A 280 21.25 -26.31 -10.46
N VAL A 281 22.12 -25.31 -10.54
CA VAL A 281 22.59 -24.78 -11.82
C VAL A 281 23.47 -25.82 -12.50
N ASN A 282 23.21 -26.11 -13.77
CA ASN A 282 23.93 -27.07 -14.61
C ASN A 282 23.88 -28.54 -14.15
N THR A 283 22.98 -28.93 -13.24
CA THR A 283 22.76 -30.35 -12.91
C THR A 283 21.84 -30.99 -13.95
N ALA A 284 22.29 -32.07 -14.62
CA ALA A 284 21.50 -32.75 -15.63
C ALA A 284 20.58 -33.83 -15.01
N THR A 285 20.97 -34.38 -13.86
CA THR A 285 20.23 -35.44 -13.17
C THR A 285 20.00 -35.12 -11.70
N PHE A 286 18.88 -35.59 -11.13
CA PHE A 286 18.56 -35.41 -9.70
C PHE A 286 19.59 -36.03 -8.75
N ALA A 287 20.43 -36.95 -9.24
CA ALA A 287 21.48 -37.60 -8.45
C ALA A 287 22.73 -36.72 -8.25
N GLU A 288 22.96 -35.75 -9.15
CA GLU A 288 24.08 -34.79 -9.07
C GLU A 288 23.83 -33.67 -8.06
N VAL A 289 22.57 -33.51 -7.62
CA VAL A 289 22.18 -32.46 -6.69
C VAL A 289 22.77 -32.72 -5.31
N GLN A 290 23.59 -31.79 -4.85
CA GLN A 290 24.13 -31.80 -3.49
C GLN A 290 23.07 -31.32 -2.50
N TRP A 291 22.18 -32.23 -2.08
CA TRP A 291 21.07 -31.91 -1.18
C TRP A 291 21.49 -31.30 0.15
N LEU A 292 22.66 -31.70 0.68
CA LEU A 292 23.19 -31.16 1.93
C LEU A 292 23.60 -29.68 1.79
N SER A 293 24.31 -29.32 0.73
CA SER A 293 24.73 -27.92 0.51
C SER A 293 23.54 -27.03 0.14
N LEU A 294 22.56 -27.57 -0.59
CA LEU A 294 21.28 -26.89 -0.85
C LEU A 294 20.53 -26.62 0.46
N TYR A 295 20.47 -27.60 1.36
CA TYR A 295 19.85 -27.42 2.68
C TYR A 295 20.59 -26.39 3.53
N VAL A 296 21.93 -26.43 3.59
CA VAL A 296 22.73 -25.44 4.34
C VAL A 296 22.52 -24.04 3.78
N TRP A 297 22.61 -23.86 2.46
CA TRP A 297 22.35 -22.58 1.79
C TRP A 297 20.95 -22.02 2.12
N LEU A 298 19.92 -22.86 2.01
CA LEU A 298 18.55 -22.45 2.32
C LEU A 298 18.37 -22.14 3.82
N SER A 299 18.97 -22.96 4.68
CA SER A 299 18.95 -22.77 6.14
C SER A 299 19.64 -21.46 6.53
N ASP A 300 20.77 -21.13 5.92
CA ASP A 300 21.50 -19.89 6.19
C ASP A 300 20.68 -18.67 5.79
N ILE A 301 20.04 -18.69 4.61
CA ILE A 301 19.12 -17.61 4.20
C ILE A 301 17.96 -17.49 5.19
N ILE A 302 17.34 -18.61 5.58
CA ILE A 302 16.18 -18.59 6.47
C ILE A 302 16.58 -18.06 7.86
N THR A 303 17.68 -18.54 8.43
CA THR A 303 18.06 -18.26 9.82
C THR A 303 18.78 -16.92 9.97
N LEU A 304 19.64 -16.55 9.04
CA LEU A 304 20.46 -15.34 9.14
C LEU A 304 19.79 -14.11 8.52
N GLN A 305 18.86 -14.29 7.58
CA GLN A 305 18.25 -13.17 6.84
C GLN A 305 16.73 -13.15 6.98
N ALA A 306 16.04 -14.25 6.65
CA ALA A 306 14.58 -14.25 6.60
C ALA A 306 13.96 -14.11 8.01
N ILE A 307 14.37 -14.89 8.99
CA ILE A 307 13.82 -14.83 10.36
C ILE A 307 14.08 -13.46 11.02
N PRO A 308 15.32 -12.93 11.06
CA PRO A 308 15.59 -11.59 11.58
C PRO A 308 14.81 -10.51 10.83
N GLY A 309 14.78 -10.60 9.50
CA GLY A 309 14.01 -9.69 8.65
C GLY A 309 12.51 -9.72 8.95
N VAL A 310 11.90 -10.90 9.11
CA VAL A 310 10.48 -11.06 9.47
C VAL A 310 10.20 -10.46 10.84
N ILE A 311 11.05 -10.71 11.83
CA ILE A 311 10.89 -10.16 13.19
C ILE A 311 10.92 -8.63 13.13
N ALA A 312 11.93 -8.05 12.49
CA ALA A 312 12.06 -6.61 12.37
C ALA A 312 10.89 -5.97 11.59
N THR A 313 10.46 -6.62 10.49
CA THR A 313 9.30 -6.19 9.70
C THR A 313 8.03 -6.19 10.53
N MET A 314 7.82 -7.21 11.37
CA MET A 314 6.66 -7.30 12.27
C MET A 314 6.72 -6.31 13.42
N THR A 315 7.89 -6.10 14.04
CA THR A 315 8.10 -5.08 15.08
C THR A 315 7.75 -3.71 14.54
N LEU A 316 8.31 -3.34 13.39
CA LEU A 316 8.03 -2.08 12.71
C LEU A 316 6.54 -1.94 12.37
N ALA A 317 5.91 -2.97 11.81
CA ALA A 317 4.51 -2.93 11.40
C ALA A 317 3.53 -2.83 12.57
N LEU A 318 3.80 -3.50 13.69
CA LEU A 318 2.96 -3.44 14.90
C LEU A 318 3.07 -2.08 15.60
N LEU A 319 4.27 -1.49 15.65
CA LEU A 319 4.45 -0.12 16.14
C LEU A 319 3.80 0.91 15.21
N ALA A 320 3.92 0.74 13.89
CA ALA A 320 3.23 1.56 12.92
C ALA A 320 1.70 1.43 13.04
N LEU A 321 1.17 0.25 13.34
CA LEU A 321 -0.27 0.03 13.55
C LEU A 321 -0.79 0.77 14.79
N SER A 322 -0.07 0.72 15.92
CA SER A 322 -0.45 1.45 17.13
C SER A 322 -0.33 2.97 16.94
N ALA A 323 0.73 3.44 16.29
CA ALA A 323 0.88 4.85 15.92
C ALA A 323 -0.21 5.30 14.93
N THR A 324 -0.60 4.46 13.97
CA THR A 324 -1.73 4.70 13.06
C THR A 324 -3.03 4.90 13.84
N HIS A 325 -3.30 4.08 14.87
CA HIS A 325 -4.46 4.24 15.76
C HIS A 325 -4.45 5.61 16.43
N PHE A 326 -3.32 6.00 17.00
CA PHE A 326 -3.14 7.28 17.66
C PHE A 326 -3.39 8.46 16.70
N VAL A 327 -2.76 8.45 15.53
CA VAL A 327 -2.95 9.48 14.50
C VAL A 327 -4.42 9.53 14.06
N THR A 328 -5.04 8.37 13.84
CA THR A 328 -6.44 8.28 13.41
C THR A 328 -7.38 8.98 14.39
N LEU A 329 -7.26 8.70 15.69
CA LEU A 329 -8.15 9.27 16.71
C LEU A 329 -7.99 10.79 16.82
N ASN A 330 -6.74 11.27 16.85
CA ASN A 330 -6.45 12.70 16.96
C ASN A 330 -6.85 13.48 15.70
N ALA A 331 -6.49 12.97 14.51
CA ALA A 331 -6.82 13.63 13.26
C ALA A 331 -8.33 13.60 12.99
N HIS A 332 -9.02 12.52 13.37
CA HIS A 332 -10.48 12.44 13.32
C HIS A 332 -11.15 13.48 14.22
N ALA A 333 -10.70 13.60 15.47
CA ALA A 333 -11.20 14.59 16.42
C ALA A 333 -11.04 16.02 15.89
N LEU A 334 -9.87 16.34 15.33
CA LEU A 334 -9.55 17.67 14.79
C LEU A 334 -10.35 18.04 13.53
N ALA A 335 -10.57 17.06 12.64
CA ALA A 335 -11.23 17.27 11.35
C ALA A 335 -12.75 17.06 11.39
N SER A 336 -13.32 16.65 12.54
CA SER A 336 -14.75 16.43 12.70
C SER A 336 -15.50 17.73 12.96
N LYS A 337 -16.59 17.95 12.21
CA LYS A 337 -17.49 19.12 12.38
C LYS A 337 -18.24 19.07 13.72
N GLN A 338 -18.31 17.89 14.33
CA GLN A 338 -19.07 17.64 15.56
C GLN A 338 -18.32 18.11 16.81
N LEU A 339 -16.98 18.18 16.74
CA LEU A 339 -16.12 18.58 17.86
C LEU A 339 -15.44 19.93 17.62
N SER A 340 -14.82 20.11 16.46
CA SER A 340 -13.96 21.26 16.18
C SER A 340 -14.72 22.43 15.53
N PRO A 341 -14.24 23.68 15.72
CA PRO A 341 -14.80 24.84 15.05
C PRO A 341 -14.48 24.81 13.54
N VAL A 342 -15.32 25.49 12.75
CA VAL A 342 -15.25 25.52 11.27
C VAL A 342 -13.84 25.75 10.69
N PRO A 343 -13.04 26.75 11.11
CA PRO A 343 -11.71 26.96 10.54
C PRO A 343 -10.77 25.77 10.80
N LEU A 344 -10.85 25.18 12.00
CA LEU A 344 -10.02 24.04 12.39
C LEU A 344 -10.45 22.76 11.66
N THR A 345 -11.76 22.58 11.48
CA THR A 345 -12.30 21.47 10.68
C THR A 345 -11.85 21.55 9.22
N TRP A 346 -11.88 22.75 8.61
CA TRP A 346 -11.41 22.95 7.24
C TRP A 346 -9.92 22.62 7.13
N LEU A 347 -9.10 23.15 8.04
CA LEU A 347 -7.67 22.87 8.10
C LEU A 347 -7.41 21.37 8.30
N GLY A 348 -8.12 20.73 9.23
CA GLY A 348 -8.02 19.30 9.49
C GLY A 348 -8.36 18.45 8.27
N GLN A 349 -9.43 18.80 7.54
CA GLN A 349 -9.80 18.11 6.30
C GLN A 349 -8.79 18.32 5.17
N LEU A 350 -8.18 19.50 5.08
CA LEU A 350 -7.08 19.77 4.15
C LEU A 350 -5.85 18.93 4.50
N MET A 351 -5.47 18.85 5.77
CA MET A 351 -4.35 18.02 6.24
C MET A 351 -4.59 16.53 5.95
N LEU A 352 -5.82 16.04 6.18
CA LEU A 352 -6.19 14.67 5.82
C LEU A 352 -6.12 14.43 4.30
N LEU A 353 -6.46 15.42 3.48
CA LEU A 353 -6.34 15.34 2.02
C LEU A 353 -4.87 15.28 1.59
N ILE A 354 -4.00 16.11 2.15
CA ILE A 354 -2.56 16.11 1.81
C ILE A 354 -1.91 14.79 2.27
N GLY A 355 -2.12 14.40 3.54
CA GLY A 355 -1.51 13.21 4.14
C GLY A 355 -1.86 11.90 3.43
N ARG A 356 -3.05 11.81 2.82
CA ARG A 356 -3.43 10.63 2.01
C ARG A 356 -2.90 10.65 0.56
N CYS A 357 -2.45 11.80 0.05
CA CYS A 357 -1.92 11.89 -1.31
C CYS A 357 -0.46 11.47 -1.38
N VAL A 358 0.35 11.88 -0.39
CA VAL A 358 1.79 11.57 -0.35
C VAL A 358 2.00 10.06 -0.14
N PRO A 359 2.85 9.38 -0.93
CA PRO A 359 3.17 7.98 -0.74
C PRO A 359 3.93 7.76 0.56
N GLU A 360 3.69 6.64 1.21
CA GLU A 360 4.33 6.24 2.46
C GLU A 360 5.86 6.20 2.33
N TYR A 361 6.35 5.75 1.18
CA TYR A 361 7.77 5.71 0.85
C TYR A 361 8.44 7.09 0.77
N ILE A 362 7.79 8.07 0.12
CA ILE A 362 8.33 9.44 0.03
C ILE A 362 8.39 10.05 1.43
N LEU A 363 7.35 9.83 2.22
CA LEU A 363 7.30 10.32 3.59
C LEU A 363 8.37 9.66 4.47
N ALA A 364 8.59 8.35 4.33
CA ALA A 364 9.65 7.62 5.02
C ALA A 364 11.03 8.15 4.61
N PHE A 365 11.25 8.40 3.33
CA PHE A 365 12.49 8.99 2.82
C PHE A 365 12.75 10.39 3.39
N ILE A 366 11.73 11.26 3.43
CA ILE A 366 11.85 12.60 4.04
C ILE A 366 12.21 12.49 5.53
N PHE A 367 11.52 11.63 6.28
CA PHE A 367 11.84 11.43 7.69
C PHE A 367 13.19 10.75 7.92
N LEU A 368 13.66 9.94 6.99
CA LEU A 368 14.98 9.33 7.08
C LEU A 368 16.08 10.38 6.94
N MET A 369 15.92 11.35 6.04
CA MET A 369 16.85 12.49 5.97
C MET A 369 16.83 13.32 7.27
N LEU A 370 15.67 13.43 7.93
CA LEU A 370 15.55 14.20 9.17
C LEU A 370 16.12 13.44 10.38
N LEU A 371 15.75 12.17 10.58
CA LEU A 371 16.00 11.43 11.82
C LEU A 371 17.17 10.44 11.70
N GLY A 372 17.61 10.13 10.48
CA GLY A 372 18.61 9.11 10.20
C GLY A 372 18.02 7.72 9.92
N PRO A 373 18.87 6.74 9.58
CA PRO A 373 18.44 5.37 9.29
C PRO A 373 18.07 4.64 10.58
N SER A 374 16.78 4.50 10.85
CA SER A 374 16.23 3.69 11.94
C SER A 374 14.80 3.25 11.60
N MET A 375 14.12 2.50 12.48
CA MET A 375 12.70 2.15 12.29
C MET A 375 11.78 3.38 12.43
N LEU A 376 12.21 4.41 13.16
CA LEU A 376 11.38 5.56 13.52
C LEU A 376 10.82 6.34 12.30
N PRO A 377 11.62 6.71 11.28
CA PRO A 377 11.10 7.32 10.05
C PRO A 377 9.94 6.56 9.42
N ALA A 378 10.06 5.23 9.32
CA ALA A 378 9.04 4.37 8.74
C ALA A 378 7.78 4.29 9.59
N ILE A 379 7.91 4.18 10.92
CA ILE A 379 6.78 4.18 11.86
C ILE A 379 5.95 5.46 11.66
N ILE A 380 6.63 6.61 11.66
CA ILE A 380 5.97 7.91 11.52
C ILE A 380 5.31 8.03 10.14
N ALA A 381 6.01 7.64 9.07
CA ALA A 381 5.48 7.71 7.71
C ALA A 381 4.21 6.86 7.52
N LEU A 382 4.26 5.61 7.96
CA LEU A 382 3.11 4.69 7.89
C LEU A 382 1.96 5.19 8.75
N ALA A 383 2.25 5.68 9.96
CA ALA A 383 1.25 6.17 10.89
C ALA A 383 0.50 7.40 10.36
N ILE A 384 1.24 8.37 9.79
CA ILE A 384 0.65 9.58 9.22
C ILE A 384 -0.22 9.21 8.03
N HIS A 385 0.32 8.46 7.05
CA HIS A 385 -0.42 8.14 5.84
C HIS A 385 -1.69 7.31 6.14
N ASN A 386 -1.51 6.16 6.82
CA ASN A 386 -2.62 5.25 7.09
C ASN A 386 -3.61 5.88 8.08
N GLY A 387 -3.12 6.65 9.05
CA GLY A 387 -3.96 7.37 10.00
C GLY A 387 -4.82 8.44 9.32
N CYS A 388 -4.26 9.22 8.39
CA CYS A 388 -5.01 10.18 7.60
C CYS A 388 -6.07 9.52 6.72
N VAL A 389 -5.77 8.38 6.10
CA VAL A 389 -6.77 7.65 5.29
C VAL A 389 -7.94 7.16 6.13
N ILE A 390 -7.67 6.54 7.28
CA ILE A 390 -8.72 6.02 8.16
C ILE A 390 -9.52 7.19 8.77
N ALA A 391 -8.85 8.23 9.24
CA ALA A 391 -9.51 9.42 9.79
C ALA A 391 -10.40 10.12 8.75
N TYR A 392 -9.97 10.21 7.50
CA TYR A 392 -10.77 10.79 6.41
C TYR A 392 -12.10 10.04 6.20
N LEU A 393 -12.07 8.70 6.22
CA LEU A 393 -13.27 7.87 6.13
C LEU A 393 -14.14 8.00 7.39
N ALA A 394 -13.51 8.00 8.57
CA ALA A 394 -14.19 8.16 9.85
C ALA A 394 -14.92 9.51 9.97
N VAL A 395 -14.31 10.61 9.51
CA VAL A 395 -14.92 11.96 9.50
C VAL A 395 -16.16 12.00 8.59
N ARG A 396 -16.12 11.32 7.43
CA ARG A 396 -17.29 11.24 6.54
C ARG A 396 -18.45 10.51 7.23
N GLN A 397 -18.16 9.41 7.92
CA GLN A 397 -19.18 8.67 8.67
C GLN A 397 -19.71 9.49 9.87
N SER A 398 -18.85 10.10 10.68
CA SER A 398 -19.28 10.88 11.85
C SER A 398 -20.14 12.08 11.47
N ASN A 399 -19.87 12.70 10.32
CA ASN A 399 -20.64 13.84 9.84
C ASN A 399 -22.05 13.47 9.36
N THR A 400 -22.34 12.18 9.10
CA THR A 400 -23.69 11.71 8.79
C THR A 400 -24.54 11.39 10.02
N ILE A 401 -23.93 11.33 11.21
CA ILE A 401 -24.64 11.03 12.46
C ILE A 401 -25.30 12.31 12.96
N ALA A 402 -26.62 12.27 13.16
CA ALA A 402 -27.37 13.41 13.67
C ALA A 402 -26.94 13.76 15.10
N PRO A 403 -26.79 15.06 15.44
CA PRO A 403 -26.46 15.45 16.80
C PRO A 403 -27.60 15.11 17.78
N GLN A 404 -27.26 14.63 18.97
CA GLN A 404 -28.24 14.38 20.03
C GLN A 404 -28.83 15.71 20.53
N GLN A 405 -30.14 15.74 20.76
CA GLN A 405 -30.88 16.94 21.23
C GLN A 405 -30.71 17.23 22.73
N MET A 406 -29.97 16.40 23.47
CA MET A 406 -29.72 16.61 24.90
C MET A 406 -28.67 17.70 25.14
N GLN A 407 -28.81 18.47 26.22
CA GLN A 407 -27.82 19.46 26.68
C GLN A 407 -26.55 18.77 27.22
N ILE A 408 -25.74 18.22 26.31
CA ILE A 408 -24.46 17.59 26.61
C ILE A 408 -23.36 18.44 25.97
N SER A 409 -22.19 18.55 26.60
CA SER A 409 -21.04 19.24 26.00
C SER A 409 -20.62 18.56 24.69
N LYS A 410 -20.11 19.32 23.73
CA LYS A 410 -19.67 18.77 22.42
C LYS A 410 -18.66 17.64 22.58
N LEU A 411 -17.76 17.74 23.56
CA LEU A 411 -16.77 16.71 23.87
C LEU A 411 -17.43 15.42 24.39
N ASN A 412 -18.41 15.53 25.28
CA ASN A 412 -19.12 14.36 25.80
C ASN A 412 -20.00 13.71 24.72
N GLN A 413 -20.68 14.51 23.90
CA GLN A 413 -21.43 14.01 22.76
C GLN A 413 -20.52 13.26 21.79
N PHE A 414 -19.35 13.82 21.49
CA PHE A 414 -18.37 13.18 20.63
C PHE A 414 -17.87 11.85 21.22
N ASN A 415 -17.47 11.83 22.49
CA ASN A 415 -16.87 10.65 23.12
C ASN A 415 -17.88 9.53 23.45
N TYR A 416 -19.12 9.86 23.78
CA TYR A 416 -20.11 8.87 24.26
C TYR A 416 -21.19 8.51 23.24
N HIS A 417 -21.37 9.29 22.18
CA HIS A 417 -22.37 9.00 21.14
C HIS A 417 -21.74 8.75 19.76
N ILE A 418 -20.86 9.64 19.32
CA ILE A 418 -20.27 9.57 17.97
C ILE A 418 -19.14 8.53 17.93
N MET A 419 -18.16 8.62 18.83
CA MET A 419 -17.00 7.71 18.81
C MET A 419 -17.42 6.24 18.93
N PRO A 420 -18.28 5.82 19.89
CA PRO A 420 -18.63 4.41 20.05
C PRO A 420 -19.38 3.82 18.84
N SER A 421 -20.13 4.64 18.10
CA SER A 421 -20.89 4.18 16.93
C SER A 421 -20.02 4.00 15.69
N ILE A 422 -18.93 4.77 15.54
CA ILE A 422 -17.99 4.63 14.42
C ILE A 422 -16.77 3.75 14.73
N TYR A 423 -16.45 3.54 16.02
CA TYR A 423 -15.25 2.83 16.46
C TYR A 423 -15.08 1.42 15.86
N PRO A 424 -16.13 0.58 15.74
CA PRO A 424 -16.02 -0.72 15.09
C PRO A 424 -15.54 -0.63 13.65
N ASN A 425 -16.00 0.38 12.90
CA ASN A 425 -15.59 0.61 11.52
C ASN A 425 -14.15 1.11 11.42
N ILE A 426 -13.74 2.01 12.33
CA ILE A 426 -12.33 2.44 12.43
C ILE A 426 -11.42 1.23 12.65
N MET A 427 -11.78 0.37 13.60
CA MET A 427 -10.97 -0.81 13.91
C MET A 427 -10.97 -1.82 12.75
N ALA A 428 -12.09 -1.95 12.02
CA ALA A 428 -12.13 -2.76 10.81
C ALA A 428 -11.15 -2.24 9.74
N LEU A 429 -11.18 -0.93 9.48
CA LEU A 429 -10.26 -0.28 8.53
C LEU A 429 -8.80 -0.45 8.95
N MET A 430 -8.49 -0.39 10.24
CA MET A 430 -7.14 -0.64 10.75
C MET A 430 -6.63 -2.05 10.42
N PHE A 431 -7.44 -3.09 10.66
CA PHE A 431 -7.02 -4.46 10.35
C PHE A 431 -6.91 -4.73 8.84
N TYR A 432 -7.74 -4.08 8.02
CA TYR A 432 -7.56 -4.11 6.57
C TYR A 432 -6.26 -3.43 6.14
N ARG A 433 -5.92 -2.30 6.80
CA ARG A 433 -4.69 -1.55 6.55
C ARG A 433 -3.45 -2.27 7.07
N PHE A 434 -3.58 -3.14 8.08
CA PHE A 434 -2.44 -3.86 8.65
C PHE A 434 -1.69 -4.71 7.61
N GLU A 435 -2.40 -5.36 6.67
CA GLU A 435 -1.74 -6.08 5.56
C GLU A 435 -0.90 -5.13 4.68
N ILE A 436 -1.43 -3.93 4.40
CA ILE A 436 -0.73 -2.92 3.61
C ILE A 436 0.50 -2.42 4.38
N ILE A 437 0.35 -2.11 5.67
CA ILE A 437 1.45 -1.67 6.54
C ILE A 437 2.60 -2.68 6.49
N VAL A 438 2.33 -3.98 6.64
CA VAL A 438 3.40 -5.01 6.61
C VAL A 438 4.06 -5.11 5.23
N ARG A 439 3.29 -4.93 4.16
CA ARG A 439 3.85 -4.93 2.81
C ARG A 439 4.77 -3.74 2.58
N GLU A 440 4.37 -2.55 3.03
CA GLU A 440 5.13 -1.31 2.87
C GLU A 440 6.38 -1.31 3.77
N THR A 441 6.32 -1.89 4.97
CA THR A 441 7.51 -2.03 5.84
C THR A 441 8.62 -2.86 5.19
N ALA A 442 8.27 -3.89 4.41
CA ALA A 442 9.26 -4.64 3.65
C ALA A 442 9.96 -3.73 2.64
N VAL A 443 9.22 -2.86 1.94
CA VAL A 443 9.75 -2.00 0.87
C VAL A 443 10.73 -0.96 1.39
N PHE A 444 10.53 -0.44 2.60
CA PHE A 444 11.47 0.51 3.21
C PHE A 444 12.85 -0.08 3.51
N GLY A 445 13.01 -1.39 3.36
CA GLY A 445 14.33 -2.02 3.36
C GLY A 445 15.32 -1.40 2.38
N ILE A 446 14.82 -0.94 1.23
CA ILE A 446 15.61 -0.27 0.19
C ILE A 446 16.08 1.12 0.62
N LEU A 447 15.38 1.74 1.58
CA LEU A 447 15.82 2.99 2.20
C LEU A 447 16.91 2.77 3.27
N GLY A 448 17.36 1.52 3.49
CA GLY A 448 18.35 1.18 4.50
C GLY A 448 17.77 0.84 5.87
N ILE A 449 16.45 0.72 6.00
CA ILE A 449 15.81 0.31 7.27
C ILE A 449 15.92 -1.21 7.39
N MET A 450 16.44 -1.72 8.51
CA MET A 450 16.70 -3.16 8.70
C MET A 450 15.40 -3.99 8.80
N THR A 451 14.75 -4.25 7.67
CA THR A 451 13.57 -5.11 7.51
C THR A 451 13.87 -6.25 6.55
N LEU A 452 12.88 -7.09 6.25
CA LEU A 452 13.06 -8.18 5.28
C LEU A 452 13.52 -7.64 3.91
N GLY A 453 13.01 -6.47 3.48
CA GLY A 453 13.45 -5.89 2.21
C GLY A 453 14.88 -5.36 2.21
N PHE A 454 15.51 -5.10 3.36
CA PHE A 454 16.92 -4.73 3.41
C PHE A 454 17.79 -5.89 2.92
N TYR A 455 17.47 -7.11 3.36
CA TYR A 455 18.15 -8.31 2.90
C TYR A 455 17.84 -8.62 1.42
N ILE A 456 16.63 -8.30 0.96
CA ILE A 456 16.28 -8.41 -0.47
C ILE A 456 17.14 -7.45 -1.29
N ASP A 457 17.20 -6.17 -0.91
CA ASP A 457 17.96 -5.13 -1.59
C ASP A 457 19.47 -5.40 -1.59
N SER A 458 20.03 -5.82 -0.45
CA SER A 458 21.41 -6.29 -0.35
C SER A 458 21.68 -7.49 -1.26
N SER A 459 20.74 -8.44 -1.35
CA SER A 459 20.89 -9.59 -2.26
C SER A 459 20.89 -9.17 -3.74
N PHE A 460 20.08 -8.17 -4.13
CA PHE A 460 20.15 -7.61 -5.48
C PHE A 460 21.45 -6.86 -5.74
N SER A 461 21.90 -6.05 -4.78
CA SER A 461 23.14 -5.28 -4.86
C SER A 461 24.38 -6.18 -4.97
N GLU A 462 24.33 -7.36 -4.34
CA GLU A 462 25.39 -8.38 -4.39
C GLU A 462 25.18 -9.42 -5.50
N ILE A 463 24.21 -9.23 -6.42
CA ILE A 463 23.96 -10.11 -7.58
C ILE A 463 23.60 -11.55 -7.13
N ARG A 464 23.05 -11.70 -5.92
CA ARG A 464 22.57 -12.98 -5.35
C ARG A 464 21.07 -13.14 -5.57
N TYR A 465 20.63 -13.19 -6.82
CA TYR A 465 19.20 -13.18 -7.17
C TYR A 465 18.43 -14.40 -6.65
N SER A 466 19.07 -15.57 -6.57
CA SER A 466 18.52 -16.76 -5.93
C SER A 466 18.12 -16.50 -4.46
N ASN A 467 18.96 -15.76 -3.72
CA ASN A 467 18.68 -15.41 -2.32
C ASN A 467 17.52 -14.40 -2.25
N ALA A 468 17.55 -13.39 -3.11
CA ALA A 468 16.48 -12.40 -3.21
C ALA A 468 15.11 -13.05 -3.48
N LEU A 469 15.04 -14.05 -4.37
CA LEU A 469 13.80 -14.77 -4.67
C LEU A 469 13.24 -15.50 -3.43
N VAL A 470 14.09 -16.18 -2.66
CA VAL A 470 13.69 -16.87 -1.42
C VAL A 470 13.12 -15.86 -0.43
N LEU A 471 13.80 -14.73 -0.23
CA LEU A 471 13.35 -13.67 0.67
C LEU A 471 12.03 -13.01 0.21
N ILE A 472 11.87 -12.73 -1.09
CA ILE A 472 10.62 -12.23 -1.66
C ILE A 472 9.48 -13.24 -1.42
N THR A 473 9.77 -14.54 -1.57
CA THR A 473 8.82 -15.61 -1.28
C THR A 473 8.44 -15.63 0.20
N CYS A 474 9.39 -15.47 1.12
CA CYS A 474 9.13 -15.32 2.56
C CYS A 474 8.24 -14.11 2.85
N THR A 475 8.45 -12.97 2.18
CA THR A 475 7.62 -11.76 2.32
C THR A 475 6.18 -12.03 1.85
N ALA A 476 6.03 -12.68 0.71
CA ALA A 476 4.72 -13.06 0.17
C ALA A 476 3.96 -13.97 1.14
N LEU A 477 4.63 -14.99 1.69
CA LEU A 477 4.05 -15.91 2.68
C LEU A 477 3.65 -15.18 3.96
N LEU A 478 4.50 -14.29 4.48
CA LEU A 478 4.20 -13.47 5.66
C LEU A 478 2.91 -12.66 5.43
N ASN A 479 2.80 -11.97 4.30
CA ASN A 479 1.63 -11.16 3.95
C ASN A 479 0.35 -12.00 3.82
N VAL A 480 0.44 -13.20 3.22
CA VAL A 480 -0.71 -14.13 3.15
C VAL A 480 -1.16 -14.57 4.55
N VAL A 481 -0.22 -14.88 5.45
CA VAL A 481 -0.52 -15.26 6.84
C VAL A 481 -1.24 -14.12 7.58
N ILE A 482 -0.77 -12.88 7.42
CA ILE A 482 -1.38 -11.71 8.05
C ILE A 482 -2.78 -11.45 7.52
N ASP A 483 -3.00 -11.56 6.21
CA ASP A 483 -4.32 -11.40 5.60
C ASP A 483 -5.32 -12.45 6.17
N ILE A 484 -4.87 -13.69 6.38
CA ILE A 484 -5.68 -14.72 7.05
C ILE A 484 -5.98 -14.34 8.51
N LEU A 485 -4.98 -13.85 9.26
CA LEU A 485 -5.13 -13.49 10.67
C LEU A 485 -6.06 -12.28 10.85
N SER A 486 -5.89 -11.22 10.07
CA SER A 486 -6.75 -10.04 10.07
C SER A 486 -8.20 -10.40 9.78
N ARG A 487 -8.46 -11.28 8.79
CA ARG A 487 -9.82 -11.75 8.50
C ARG A 487 -10.45 -12.56 9.64
N ARG A 488 -9.66 -13.33 10.38
CA ARG A 488 -10.16 -14.07 11.56
C ARG A 488 -10.56 -13.12 12.69
N LEU A 489 -9.75 -12.09 12.95
CA LEU A 489 -10.06 -11.07 13.96
C LEU A 489 -11.34 -10.28 13.62
N LEU A 490 -11.58 -9.99 12.35
CA LEU A 490 -12.77 -9.24 11.90
C LEU A 490 -14.08 -10.05 11.93
N LYS A 491 -14.03 -11.39 11.84
CA LYS A 491 -15.22 -12.26 11.86
C LYS A 491 -15.83 -12.45 13.25
N LEU A 492 -15.18 -11.97 14.31
CA LEU A 492 -15.71 -11.88 15.67
C LEU A 492 -16.08 -10.39 15.88
N PRO A 493 -17.34 -9.91 15.72
CA PRO A 493 -18.52 -10.43 16.41
C PRO A 493 -19.89 -10.14 15.70
N LYS A 494 -20.54 -11.13 15.08
CA LYS A 494 -21.99 -11.02 14.77
C LYS A 494 -22.89 -11.37 15.96
N ALA A 495 -22.32 -11.93 17.04
CA ALA A 495 -23.08 -12.39 18.21
C ALA A 495 -23.13 -11.39 19.39
N SER A 496 -22.49 -10.20 19.28
CA SER A 496 -22.45 -9.23 20.40
C SER A 496 -22.96 -7.83 20.05
N GLN A 497 -23.69 -7.66 18.93
CA GLN A 497 -24.31 -6.39 18.55
C GLN A 497 -25.78 -6.27 19.00
N VAL A 498 -26.26 -7.20 19.83
CA VAL A 498 -27.58 -7.13 20.47
C VAL A 498 -27.41 -7.21 21.99
N SER A 499 -26.86 -6.16 22.61
CA SER A 499 -27.13 -5.79 24.01
C SER A 499 -26.21 -4.63 24.42
N CYS A 500 -26.72 -3.41 24.30
CA CYS A 500 -26.69 -2.35 25.31
C CYS A 500 -27.25 -1.06 24.68
#